data_AF-J9EXZ2-F1
#
_entry.id   AF-J9EXZ2-F1
#
_cell.length_a   1.000
_cell.length_b   1.000
_cell.length_c   1.000
_cell.angle_alpha   90.00
_cell.angle_beta   90.00
_cell.angle_gamma   90.00
#
_symmetry.space_group_name_H-M   'P 1'
#
loop_
_entity.id
_entity.type
_entity.pdbx_description
1 polymer ?
#
loop_
_entity_poly.entity_id
_entity_poly.type
_entity_poly.pdbx_seq_one_letter_code
_entity_poly.pdbx_strand_id
1 'polypeptide(L)' 'MDKRILDFHIANLEYFIGSSIDEVSLKYWNQKANYGLEGPNMYGMKLRDKKSSKGWTKH' A
#
# COMPACT_ATOMS: atom_id res chain seq x y z
N MET A 1 -14.88 -4.21 13.48
CA MET A 1 -14.36 -4.13 12.10
C MET A 1 -14.91 -5.33 11.35
N ASP A 2 -15.46 -5.15 10.14
CA ASP A 2 -15.99 -6.28 9.33
C ASP A 2 -14.83 -7.24 8.99
N LYS A 3 -15.01 -8.54 9.22
CA LYS A 3 -13.98 -9.56 8.96
C LYS A 3 -13.46 -9.48 7.53
N ARG A 4 -14.33 -9.20 6.56
CA ARG A 4 -13.93 -9.08 5.14
C ARG A 4 -12.99 -7.90 4.89
N ILE A 5 -13.14 -6.81 5.64
CA ILE A 5 -12.25 -5.65 5.55
C ILE A 5 -10.88 -6.02 6.13
N LEU A 6 -10.87 -6.75 7.26
CA LEU A 6 -9.62 -7.23 7.84
C LEU A 6 -8.90 -8.22 6.90
N ASP A 7 -9.62 -9.19 6.35
CA ASP A 7 -9.09 -10.17 5.41
C ASP A 7 -8.50 -9.50 4.16
N PHE A 8 -9.14 -8.43 3.67
CA PHE A 8 -8.60 -7.61 2.57
C PHE A 8 -7.26 -6.95 2.94
N HIS A 9 -7.12 -6.44 4.16
CA HIS A 9 -5.86 -5.84 4.60
C HIS A 9 -4.76 -6.88 4.82
N ILE A 10 -5.11 -8.09 5.27
CA ILE A 10 -4.18 -9.21 5.36
C ILE A 10 -3.68 -9.59 3.95
N ALA A 11 -4.60 -9.77 2.99
CA ALA A 11 -4.22 -10.07 1.61
C ALA A 11 -3.32 -9.00 0.96
N ASN A 12 -3.56 -7.72 1.24
CA ASN A 12 -2.67 -6.64 0.76
C ASN A 12 -1.28 -6.70 1.40
N LEU A 13 -1.17 -7.12 2.67
CA LEU A 13 0.11 -7.28 3.33
C LEU A 13 0.89 -8.46 2.74
N GLU A 14 0.22 -9.58 2.48
CA GLU A 14 0.81 -10.74 1.79
C GLU A 14 1.29 -10.38 0.38
N TYR A 15 0.52 -9.58 -0.37
CA TYR A 15 0.94 -9.02 -1.65
C TYR A 15 2.23 -8.18 -1.55
N PHE A 16 2.33 -7.33 -0.52
CA PHE A 16 3.51 -6.49 -0.30
C PHE A 16 4.76 -7.29 0.11
N ILE A 17 4.59 -8.34 0.92
CA ILE A 17 5.67 -9.19 1.39
C ILE A 17 6.11 -10.19 0.30
N GLY A 18 5.15 -10.68 -0.50
CA GLY A 18 5.36 -11.71 -1.52
C GLY A 18 5.27 -13.15 -0.98
N SER A 19 4.62 -13.37 0.17
CA SER A 19 4.46 -14.69 0.82
C SER A 19 3.26 -14.64 1.78
N SER A 20 2.73 -15.82 2.14
CA SER A 20 1.67 -15.96 3.15
C SER A 20 2.13 -15.48 4.52
N ILE A 21 1.24 -14.87 5.30
CA ILE A 21 1.59 -14.36 6.63
C ILE A 21 2.09 -15.46 7.59
N ASP A 22 1.66 -16.71 7.38
CA ASP A 22 2.02 -17.87 8.18
C ASP A 22 3.46 -18.36 7.92
N GLU A 23 4.06 -17.96 6.78
CA GLU A 23 5.41 -18.35 6.37
C GLU A 23 6.47 -17.29 6.73
N VAL A 24 6.02 -16.12 7.18
CA VAL A 24 6.87 -14.94 7.37
C VAL A 24 7.33 -14.85 8.81
N SER A 25 8.62 -14.57 9.02
CA SER A 25 9.18 -14.39 10.36
C SER A 25 8.57 -13.19 11.08
N LEU A 26 7.87 -13.42 12.19
CA LEU A 26 7.31 -12.36 13.04
C LEU A 26 8.33 -11.29 13.46
N LYS A 27 9.60 -11.67 13.66
CA LYS A 27 10.65 -10.74 14.12
C LYS A 27 11.28 -9.96 12.96
N TYR A 28 11.43 -10.58 11.79
CA TYR A 28 12.26 -10.05 10.70
C TYR A 28 11.49 -9.68 9.42
N TRP A 29 10.15 -9.80 9.42
CA TRP A 29 9.31 -9.55 8.26
C TRP A 29 9.54 -8.20 7.56
N ASN A 30 9.92 -7.17 8.32
CA ASN A 30 10.10 -5.80 7.83
C ASN A 30 11.54 -5.28 7.94
N GLN A 31 12.54 -6.15 8.00
CA GLN A 31 13.94 -5.73 8.16
C GLN A 31 14.44 -4.74 7.09
N LYS A 32 13.83 -4.77 5.89
CA LYS A 32 14.14 -3.87 4.78
C LYS A 32 13.61 -2.43 4.95
N ALA A 33 12.73 -2.17 5.92
CA ALA A 33 12.12 -0.85 6.11
C ALA A 33 13.15 0.25 6.41
N ASN A 34 14.28 -0.10 7.02
CA ASN A 34 15.36 0.83 7.31
C ASN A 34 16.06 1.37 6.04
N TYR A 35 15.83 0.74 4.88
CA TYR A 35 16.40 1.11 3.59
C TYR A 35 15.34 1.63 2.60
N GLY A 36 14.18 2.08 3.11
CA GLY A 36 13.11 2.64 2.29
C GLY A 36 13.56 3.91 1.55
N LEU A 37 13.19 4.01 0.27
CA LEU A 37 13.40 5.23 -0.50
C LEU A 37 12.39 6.31 -0.08
N GLU A 38 12.83 7.56 -0.05
CA GLU A 38 11.97 8.70 0.23
C GLU A 38 11.14 9.11 -1.00
N GLY A 39 9.99 9.74 -0.73
CA GLY A 39 9.08 10.24 -1.75
C GLY A 39 8.02 9.22 -2.20
N PRO A 40 7.00 9.67 -2.95
CA PRO A 40 5.92 8.81 -3.39
C PRO A 40 6.36 7.87 -4.52
N ASN A 41 5.86 6.64 -4.51
CA ASN A 41 6.02 5.71 -5.62
C ASN A 41 5.53 6.34 -6.94
N MET A 42 6.31 6.23 -8.01
CA MET A 42 6.06 6.93 -9.29
C MET A 42 4.64 6.73 -9.85
N TYR A 43 4.10 5.52 -9.77
CA TYR A 43 2.74 5.23 -10.25
C TYR A 43 1.64 5.77 -9.30
N GLY A 44 1.96 6.00 -8.03
CA GLY A 44 1.09 6.69 -7.08
C GLY A 44 1.00 8.19 -7.35
N MET A 45 2.09 8.83 -7.81
CA MET A 45 2.10 10.24 -8.23
C MET A 45 1.14 10.50 -9.40
N LYS A 46 1.20 9.67 -10.46
CA LYS A 46 0.37 9.84 -11.66
C LYS A 46 -1.14 9.80 -11.39
N LEU A 47 -1.58 9.10 -10.34
CA LEU A 47 -2.99 9.06 -9.94
C LEU A 47 -3.43 10.32 -9.14
N ARG A 48 -2.49 10.97 -8.45
CA ARG A 48 -2.74 12.21 -7.71
C ARG A 48 -2.88 13.40 -8.66
N ASP A 49 -2.05 13.46 -9.71
CA ASP A 49 -2.10 14.52 -10.73
C ASP A 49 -3.35 14.43 -11.63
N LYS A 50 -3.91 13.23 -11.81
CA LYS A 50 -5.21 13.05 -12.49
C LYS A 50 -6.41 13.56 -11.69
N LYS A 51 -6.29 13.68 -10.36
CA LYS A 51 -7.35 14.25 -9.52
C LYS A 51 -7.27 15.77 -9.42
N SER A 52 -6.08 16.38 -9.50
CA SER A 52 -5.93 17.84 -9.54
C SER A 52 -6.36 18.45 -10.87
N SER A 53 -6.27 17.69 -11.97
CA SER A 53 -6.69 18.12 -13.31
C SER A 53 -8.19 18.02 -13.60
N LYS A 54 -8.97 17.33 -12.74
CA LYS A 54 -10.44 17.32 -12.80
C LYS A 54 -11.04 18.35 -11.84
N GLY A 55 -10.53 19.58 -11.94
CA GLY A 55 -11.11 20.74 -11.28
C GLY A 55 -12.60 20.82 -11.60
N TRP A 56 -13.42 20.77 -10.55
CA TRP A 56 -14.85 21.00 -10.62
C TRP A 56 -15.08 22.42 -11.13
N THR A 57 -15.46 22.60 -12.39
CA THR A 57 -16.17 23.81 -12.81
C THR A 57 -17.55 23.76 -12.17
N LYS A 58 -17.71 24.42 -11.02
CA LYS A 58 -19.01 24.79 -10.50
C LYS A 58 -19.60 25.86 -11.42
N HIS A 59 -20.79 25.56 -11.97
CA HIS A 59 -21.70 26.52 -12.57
C HIS A 59 -22.14 27.59 -11.55
#